data_AF-Q6WAC4-F1
#
_entry.id   AF-Q6WAC4-F1
#
_cell.length_a   1.000
_cell.length_b   1.000
_cell.length_c   1.000
_cell.angle_alpha   90.00
_cell.angle_beta   90.00
_cell.angle_gamma   90.00
#
_symmetry.space_group_name_H-M   'P 1'
#
loop_
_entity.id
_entity.type
_entity.pdbx_description
1 polymer ?
#
loop_
_entity_poly.entity_id
_entity_poly.type
_entity_poly.pdbx_seq_one_letter_code
_entity_poly.pdbx_strand_id
1 'polypeptide(L)'
;DRNGNPVDYQTGPIIWGEPGTNGQHAFYQLIHQGTKLVPCDFIAPAISHNPLGDHHAKLLSNFFAQTEALAFGKSLETVEAEFAAQGKTPEQVKHVAPFKV
;
A
#
# COMPACT_ATOMS: atom_id res chain seq x y z
N ASP A 1 -14.52 32.10 1.30
CA ASP A 1 -15.31 31.46 2.35
C ASP A 1 -16.80 31.75 2.08
N ARG A 2 -17.71 31.35 2.98
CA ARG A 2 -19.16 31.64 2.81
C ARG A 2 -19.50 33.14 2.83
N ASN A 3 -18.55 33.99 3.21
CA ASN A 3 -18.68 35.44 3.26
C ASN A 3 -18.07 36.13 2.03
N GLY A 4 -17.58 35.37 1.03
CA GLY A 4 -17.01 35.90 -0.22
C GLY A 4 -15.52 36.24 -0.17
N ASN A 5 -14.83 35.97 0.94
CA ASN A 5 -13.40 36.28 1.06
C ASN A 5 -12.53 35.17 0.45
N PRO A 6 -11.35 35.48 -0.13
CA PRO A 6 -10.36 34.47 -0.47
C PRO A 6 -9.96 33.66 0.78
N VAL A 7 -9.76 32.35 0.61
CA VAL A 7 -9.28 31.48 1.69
C VAL A 7 -7.76 31.39 1.66
N ASP A 8 -7.12 31.29 2.82
CA ASP A 8 -5.68 31.17 3.03
C ASP A 8 -5.24 29.73 3.40
N TYR A 9 -6.16 28.76 3.30
CA TYR A 9 -5.96 27.36 3.62
C TYR A 9 -6.30 26.43 2.45
N GLN A 10 -5.81 25.19 2.53
CA GLN A 10 -6.11 24.14 1.55
C GLN A 10 -7.58 23.69 1.62
N THR A 11 -8.18 23.44 0.46
CA THR A 11 -9.60 23.02 0.36
C THR A 11 -9.73 21.63 -0.25
N GLY A 12 -10.24 21.52 -1.48
CA GLY A 12 -10.45 20.25 -2.16
C GLY A 12 -9.12 19.55 -2.48
N PRO A 13 -8.93 18.28 -2.09
CA PRO A 13 -7.77 17.51 -2.50
C PRO A 13 -7.90 17.04 -3.96
N ILE A 14 -6.77 16.65 -4.56
CA ILE A 14 -6.78 15.92 -5.84
C ILE A 14 -7.27 14.48 -5.56
N ILE A 15 -8.31 14.07 -6.29
CA ILE A 15 -8.87 12.71 -6.20
C ILE A 15 -8.41 11.89 -7.41
N TRP A 16 -7.85 10.71 -7.15
CA TRP A 16 -7.35 9.78 -8.16
C TRP A 16 -7.38 8.35 -7.63
N GLY A 17 -7.36 7.36 -8.52
CA GLY A 17 -7.37 5.94 -8.15
C GLY A 17 -7.68 5.01 -9.32
N GLU A 18 -7.53 3.70 -9.11
CA GLU A 18 -7.80 2.64 -10.08
C GLU A 18 -8.31 1.38 -9.33
N PRO A 19 -9.18 0.54 -9.92
CA PRO A 19 -9.59 -0.72 -9.32
C PRO A 19 -8.42 -1.66 -8.96
N GLY A 20 -8.52 -2.33 -7.83
CA GLY A 20 -7.62 -3.43 -7.47
C GLY A 20 -7.93 -4.69 -8.29
N THR A 21 -6.93 -5.52 -8.63
CA THR A 21 -5.52 -5.50 -8.24
C THR A 21 -4.61 -4.72 -9.19
N ASN A 22 -5.14 -4.14 -10.27
CA ASN A 22 -4.33 -3.46 -11.29
C ASN A 22 -3.51 -2.29 -10.72
N GLY A 23 -4.12 -1.48 -9.84
CA GLY A 23 -3.43 -0.37 -9.16
C GLY A 23 -2.22 -0.80 -8.33
N GLN A 24 -2.17 -2.07 -7.87
CA GLN A 24 -1.04 -2.62 -7.12
C GLN A 24 0.23 -2.71 -7.98
N HIS A 25 0.08 -2.85 -9.30
CA HIS A 25 1.18 -2.95 -10.25
C HIS A 25 1.50 -1.62 -10.94
N ALA A 26 0.76 -0.54 -10.62
CA ALA A 26 0.94 0.77 -11.25
C ALA A 26 1.59 1.79 -10.30
N PHE A 27 0.95 2.11 -9.17
CA PHE A 27 1.35 3.24 -8.33
C PHE A 27 1.47 2.92 -6.84
N TYR A 28 1.15 1.70 -6.41
CA TYR A 28 1.30 1.31 -4.99
C TYR A 28 2.76 1.35 -4.52
N GLN A 29 3.73 1.20 -5.41
CA GLN A 29 5.14 1.44 -5.10
C GLN A 29 5.37 2.86 -4.56
N LEU A 30 4.72 3.87 -5.16
CA LEU A 30 4.81 5.26 -4.69
C LEU A 30 4.10 5.44 -3.36
N ILE A 31 2.98 4.76 -3.12
CA ILE A 31 2.23 4.86 -1.87
C ILE A 31 3.03 4.22 -0.72
N HIS A 32 3.69 3.09 -0.95
CA HIS A 32 4.45 2.36 0.07
C HIS A 32 5.84 2.95 0.34
N GLN A 33 6.59 3.32 -0.70
CA GLN A 33 8.00 3.73 -0.56
C GLN A 33 8.28 5.14 -1.13
N GLY A 34 7.25 5.90 -1.47
CA GLY A 34 7.39 7.29 -1.88
C GLY A 34 7.56 8.24 -0.68
N THR A 35 7.68 9.54 -0.98
CA THR A 35 7.92 10.58 0.03
C THR A 35 6.68 11.40 0.37
N LYS A 36 5.51 11.00 -0.14
CA LYS A 36 4.26 11.74 0.00
C LYS A 36 3.28 10.93 0.84
N LEU A 37 2.66 11.60 1.83
CA LEU A 37 1.51 11.05 2.51
C LEU A 37 0.31 11.12 1.57
N VAL A 38 -0.26 9.95 1.23
CA VAL A 38 -1.43 9.83 0.36
C VAL A 38 -2.55 9.13 1.13
N PRO A 39 -3.54 9.87 1.66
CA PRO A 39 -4.73 9.25 2.23
C PRO A 39 -5.44 8.40 1.19
N CYS A 40 -5.81 7.17 1.55
CA CYS A 40 -6.39 6.18 0.63
C CYS A 40 -7.64 5.56 1.25
N ASP A 41 -8.74 5.56 0.49
CA ASP A 41 -9.96 4.83 0.83
C ASP A 41 -9.98 3.49 0.10
N PHE A 42 -10.01 2.41 0.87
CA PHE A 42 -10.11 1.05 0.36
C PHE A 42 -11.57 0.59 0.42
N ILE A 43 -12.16 0.28 -0.74
CA ILE A 43 -13.56 -0.15 -0.85
C ILE A 43 -13.63 -1.50 -1.58
N ALA A 44 -14.28 -2.49 -0.96
CA ALA A 44 -14.54 -3.79 -1.57
C ALA A 44 -15.92 -4.34 -1.14
N PRO A 45 -16.66 -5.01 -2.05
CA PRO A 45 -17.91 -5.67 -1.68
C PRO A 45 -17.63 -6.95 -0.88
N ALA A 46 -18.40 -7.18 0.18
CA ALA A 46 -18.29 -8.40 0.99
C ALA A 46 -18.64 -9.66 0.17
N ILE A 47 -19.59 -9.56 -0.77
CA ILE A 47 -20.09 -10.67 -1.59
C ILE A 47 -19.90 -10.31 -3.07
N SER A 48 -19.30 -11.22 -3.84
CA SER A 48 -19.18 -11.07 -5.30
C SER A 48 -20.50 -11.41 -6.00
N HIS A 49 -20.83 -10.64 -7.04
CA HIS A 49 -21.90 -10.99 -7.97
C HIS A 49 -21.53 -12.15 -8.91
N ASN A 50 -20.23 -12.47 -9.03
CA ASN A 50 -19.70 -13.55 -9.85
C ASN A 50 -18.82 -14.47 -8.99
N PRO A 51 -19.41 -15.44 -8.26
CA PRO A 51 -18.66 -16.38 -7.43
C PRO A 51 -17.94 -17.41 -8.31
N LEU A 52 -16.76 -17.04 -8.81
CA LEU A 52 -15.90 -17.92 -9.61
C LEU A 52 -14.73 -18.43 -8.77
N GLY A 53 -14.80 -19.70 -8.37
CA GLY A 53 -13.75 -20.35 -7.59
C GLY A 53 -13.35 -19.55 -6.35
N ASP A 54 -12.06 -19.31 -6.18
CA ASP A 54 -11.48 -18.56 -5.06
C ASP A 54 -11.10 -17.11 -5.40
N HIS A 55 -11.54 -16.59 -6.56
CA HIS A 55 -11.13 -15.26 -7.05
C HIS A 55 -11.48 -14.15 -6.06
N HIS A 56 -12.71 -14.16 -5.51
CA HIS A 56 -13.15 -13.14 -4.55
C HIS A 56 -12.41 -13.24 -3.22
N ALA A 57 -12.10 -14.46 -2.77
CA ALA A 57 -11.30 -14.66 -1.56
C ALA A 57 -9.88 -14.12 -1.73
N LYS A 58 -9.25 -14.34 -2.89
CA LYS A 58 -7.94 -13.76 -3.23
C LYS A 58 -8.00 -12.23 -3.33
N LEU A 59 -9.05 -11.67 -3.91
CA LEU A 59 -9.27 -10.22 -3.96
C LEU A 59 -9.34 -9.63 -2.54
N LEU A 60 -10.16 -10.20 -1.66
CA LEU A 60 -10.32 -9.73 -0.28
C LEU A 60 -9.03 -9.94 0.54
N SER A 61 -8.32 -11.05 0.33
CA SER A 61 -7.01 -11.27 0.98
C SER A 61 -6.02 -10.15 0.62
N ASN A 62 -5.91 -9.80 -0.66
CA ASN A 62 -5.08 -8.68 -1.10
C ASN A 62 -5.56 -7.34 -0.57
N PHE A 63 -6.88 -7.13 -0.50
CA PHE A 63 -7.47 -5.91 0.06
C PHE A 63 -7.01 -5.67 1.51
N PHE A 64 -7.15 -6.68 2.37
CA PHE A 64 -6.73 -6.56 3.77
C PHE A 64 -5.22 -6.43 3.92
N ALA A 65 -4.46 -7.26 3.18
CA ALA A 65 -3.00 -7.24 3.22
C ALA A 65 -2.41 -5.88 2.82
N GLN A 66 -3.00 -5.18 1.84
CA GLN A 66 -2.55 -3.84 1.43
C GLN A 66 -2.77 -2.79 2.52
N THR A 67 -3.93 -2.82 3.18
CA THR A 67 -4.21 -1.88 4.29
C THR A 67 -3.30 -2.14 5.49
N GLU A 68 -3.00 -3.41 5.78
CA GLU A 68 -2.09 -3.80 6.85
C GLU A 68 -0.65 -3.38 6.53
N ALA A 69 -0.18 -3.63 5.31
CA ALA A 69 1.15 -3.24 4.87
C ALA A 69 1.36 -1.72 4.93
N LEU A 70 0.35 -0.91 4.58
CA LEU A 70 0.42 0.54 4.70
C LEU A 70 0.44 1.01 6.17
N ALA A 71 -0.27 0.32 7.06
CA ALA A 71 -0.35 0.70 8.47
C ALA A 71 0.92 0.36 9.26
N PHE A 72 1.53 -0.80 8.97
CA PHE A 72 2.61 -1.34 9.79
C PHE A 72 3.98 -1.36 9.10
N GLY A 73 4.01 -1.29 7.76
CA GLY A 73 5.23 -1.45 6.98
C GLY A 73 5.94 -2.77 7.28
N LYS A 74 7.25 -2.81 7.04
CA LYS A 74 8.10 -3.92 7.48
C LYS A 74 9.32 -3.37 8.20
N SER A 75 9.60 -3.87 9.40
CA SER A 75 10.77 -3.41 10.15
C SER A 75 12.08 -3.91 9.54
N LEU A 76 13.16 -3.17 9.75
CA LEU A 76 14.51 -3.58 9.33
C LEU A 76 14.89 -4.96 9.91
N GLU A 77 14.58 -5.19 11.19
CA GLU A 77 14.84 -6.46 11.88
C GLU A 77 14.11 -7.63 11.21
N THR A 78 12.85 -7.42 10.79
CA THR A 78 12.07 -8.42 10.05
C THR A 78 12.71 -8.72 8.70
N VAL A 79 13.14 -7.69 7.96
CA VAL A 79 13.81 -7.85 6.65
C VAL A 79 15.12 -8.63 6.82
N GLU A 80 15.94 -8.29 7.80
CA GLU A 80 17.21 -8.95 8.07
C GLU A 80 17.03 -10.42 8.43
N ALA A 81 16.05 -10.73 9.29
CA ALA A 81 15.71 -12.11 9.67
C ALA A 81 15.21 -12.94 8.47
N GLU A 82 14.32 -12.38 7.63
CA GLU A 82 13.83 -13.04 6.41
C GLU A 82 14.97 -13.35 5.44
N PHE A 83 15.90 -12.40 5.26
CA PHE A 83 17.01 -12.55 4.32
C PHE A 83 18.07 -13.53 4.83
N ALA A 84 18.32 -13.55 6.14
CA ALA A 84 19.18 -14.54 6.78
C ALA A 84 18.61 -15.96 6.62
N ALA A 85 17.28 -16.13 6.80
CA ALA A 85 16.61 -17.41 6.59
C ALA A 85 16.65 -17.88 5.12
N GLN A 86 16.74 -16.95 4.17
CA GLN A 86 16.95 -17.24 2.74
C GLN A 86 18.41 -17.58 2.39
N GLY A 87 19.32 -17.61 3.37
CA GLY A 87 20.73 -17.98 3.17
C GLY A 87 21.61 -16.88 2.55
N LYS A 88 21.18 -15.61 2.62
CA LYS A 88 21.98 -14.47 2.13
C LYS A 88 23.10 -14.13 3.10
N THR A 89 24.24 -13.66 2.58
CA THR A 89 25.36 -13.25 3.44
C THR A 89 25.05 -11.94 4.16
N PRO A 90 25.62 -11.69 5.34
CA PRO A 90 25.41 -10.45 6.10
C PRO A 90 25.69 -9.18 5.26
N GLU A 91 26.68 -9.22 4.38
CA GLU A 91 27.02 -8.11 3.48
C GLU A 91 25.92 -7.85 2.45
N GLN A 92 25.33 -8.91 1.89
CA GLN A 92 24.20 -8.80 0.97
C GLN A 92 22.95 -8.28 1.66
N VAL A 93 22.69 -8.73 2.90
CA VAL A 93 21.56 -8.25 3.71
C VAL A 93 21.72 -6.76 3.99
N LYS A 94 22.89 -6.33 4.48
CA LYS A 94 23.17 -4.91 4.79
C LYS A 94 23.00 -3.99 3.59
N HIS A 95 23.33 -4.46 2.39
CA HIS A 95 23.15 -3.68 1.16
C HIS A 95 21.68 -3.56 0.74
N VAL A 96 20.90 -4.64 0.83
CA VAL A 96 19.54 -4.69 0.26
C VAL A 96 18.47 -4.26 1.27
N ALA A 97 18.72 -4.42 2.56
CA ALA A 97 17.72 -4.19 3.60
C ALA A 97 17.09 -2.77 3.55
N PRO A 98 17.84 -1.66 3.33
CA PRO A 98 17.25 -0.32 3.26
C PRO A 98 16.21 -0.12 2.14
N PHE A 99 16.24 -0.96 1.10
CA PHE A 99 15.30 -0.88 -0.03
C PHE A 99 14.05 -1.78 0.16
N LYS A 100 13.99 -2.51 1.28
CA LYS A 100 12.97 -3.53 1.57
C LYS A 100 12.21 -3.28 2.87
N VAL A 101 12.58 -2.23 3.59
CA VAL A 101 11.80 -1.61 4.69
C VAL A 101 10.62 -0.85 4.09
#